data_AF-A0A7K3GCJ0-F1
#
_entry.id   AF-A0A7K3GCJ0-F1
#
_cell.length_a   1.000
_cell.length_b   1.000
_cell.length_c   1.000
_cell.angle_alpha   90.00
_cell.angle_beta   90.00
_cell.angle_gamma   90.00
#
_symmetry.space_group_name_H-M   'P 1'
#
loop_
_entity.id
_entity.type
_entity.pdbx_description
1 polymer ?
#
loop_
_entity_poly.entity_id
_entity_poly.type
_entity_poly.pdbx_seq_one_letter_code
_entity_poly.pdbx_strand_id
1 'polypeptide(L)'
;MSEGLFPRERVLVAPGAVHVPGWLPFSRQRQLVDACREWGRGPFPYRRTVLPGGGVMSVRSLCLGRQWVPYRYLDSVGLELPGWLVSLGREAVAEAYGEHGGFAPDTALVNFYASEARMGMHQDREERSGAPVVSLSLGDRCVFRFGNAEGRGRPYRDVELASGDLFVFGGPSRWAHHGVPRVFPGTAEPALGLRGRLNITLRETGIP
;
A
#
# COMPACT_ATOMS: atom_id res chain seq x y z
N MET A 1 -24.43 5.94 8.42
CA MET A 1 -24.14 6.44 9.78
C MET A 1 -23.04 7.49 9.65
N SER A 2 -23.42 8.77 9.82
CA SER A 2 -22.56 9.96 9.97
C SER A 2 -21.12 9.86 9.43
N GLU A 3 -20.93 9.92 8.11
CA GLU A 3 -19.67 10.47 7.61
C GLU A 3 -19.72 11.97 7.88
N GLY A 4 -18.74 12.46 8.66
CA GLY A 4 -18.75 13.80 9.22
C GLY A 4 -18.91 14.88 8.14
N LEU A 5 -19.60 15.97 8.51
CA LEU A 5 -19.90 17.13 7.68
C LEU A 5 -18.67 17.87 7.09
N PHE A 6 -17.45 17.39 7.35
CA PHE A 6 -16.21 18.04 6.95
C PHE A 6 -15.24 17.05 6.29
N PRO A 7 -14.56 17.45 5.20
CA PRO A 7 -13.55 16.63 4.56
C PRO A 7 -12.41 16.33 5.54
N ARG A 8 -11.89 15.10 5.53
CA ARG A 8 -10.72 14.71 6.32
C ARG A 8 -9.49 15.44 5.78
N GLU A 9 -8.79 16.17 6.64
CA GLU A 9 -7.65 16.99 6.23
C GLU A 9 -6.36 16.18 5.99
N ARG A 10 -5.44 16.73 5.18
CA ARG A 10 -4.08 16.22 5.01
C ARG A 10 -3.34 16.26 6.36
N VAL A 11 -2.65 15.17 6.71
CA VAL A 11 -1.95 15.04 7.99
C VAL A 11 -0.49 14.63 7.79
N LEU A 12 0.43 15.38 8.40
CA LEU A 12 1.79 14.90 8.65
C LEU A 12 1.74 13.95 9.86
N VAL A 13 1.91 12.66 9.60
CA VAL A 13 1.76 11.59 10.60
C VAL A 13 3.01 11.49 11.46
N ALA A 14 4.18 11.61 10.82
CA ALA A 14 5.52 11.71 11.38
C ALA A 14 6.43 12.43 10.36
N PRO A 15 7.67 12.86 10.72
CA PRO A 15 8.60 13.44 9.75
C PRO A 15 8.82 12.52 8.53
N GLY A 16 8.44 12.99 7.35
CA GLY A 16 8.50 12.19 6.11
C GLY A 16 7.39 11.15 5.96
N ALA A 17 6.30 11.19 6.73
CA ALA A 17 5.13 10.34 6.56
C ALA A 17 3.85 11.17 6.47
N VAL A 18 3.16 11.12 5.33
CA VAL A 18 2.02 11.98 5.00
C VAL A 18 0.81 11.13 4.65
N HIS A 19 -0.33 11.45 5.26
CA HIS A 19 -1.64 10.89 4.92
C HIS A 19 -2.46 11.97 4.20
N VAL A 20 -2.99 11.64 3.03
CA VAL A 20 -3.85 12.50 2.21
C VAL A 20 -5.19 11.78 2.01
N PRO A 21 -6.21 12.10 2.84
CA PRO A 21 -7.51 11.46 2.73
C PRO A 21 -8.21 11.78 1.40
N GLY A 22 -8.89 10.78 0.81
CA GLY A 22 -9.72 10.98 -0.38
C GLY A 22 -8.98 11.49 -1.62
N TRP A 23 -7.65 11.34 -1.68
CA TRP A 23 -6.83 11.84 -2.78
C TRP A 23 -7.20 11.22 -4.14
N LEU A 24 -7.51 9.92 -4.18
CA LEU A 24 -7.92 9.25 -5.42
C LEU A 24 -9.39 9.53 -5.75
N PRO A 25 -9.70 10.13 -6.91
CA PRO A 25 -11.06 10.25 -7.39
C PRO A 25 -11.72 8.88 -7.55
N PHE A 26 -13.03 8.81 -7.32
CA PHE A 26 -13.77 7.53 -7.37
C PHE A 26 -13.63 6.78 -8.71
N SER A 27 -13.56 7.51 -9.83
CA SER A 27 -13.30 6.93 -11.16
C SER A 27 -11.95 6.21 -11.24
N ARG A 28 -10.89 6.81 -10.67
CA ARG A 28 -9.57 6.18 -10.56
C ARG A 28 -9.58 5.00 -9.62
N GLN A 29 -10.32 5.08 -8.50
CA GLN A 29 -10.49 3.93 -7.61
C GLN A 29 -11.11 2.74 -8.34
N ARG A 30 -12.16 2.95 -9.14
CA ARG A 30 -12.76 1.90 -9.98
C ARG A 30 -11.78 1.33 -11.00
N GLN A 31 -11.05 2.19 -11.70
CA GLN A 31 -10.02 1.76 -12.66
C GLN A 31 -8.97 0.85 -11.99
N LEU A 32 -8.48 1.23 -10.80
CA LEU A 32 -7.53 0.43 -10.04
C LEU A 32 -8.12 -0.91 -9.60
N VAL A 33 -9.38 -0.94 -9.14
CA VAL A 33 -10.06 -2.19 -8.76
C VAL A 33 -10.20 -3.12 -9.95
N ASP A 34 -10.57 -2.61 -11.13
CA ASP A 34 -10.71 -3.42 -12.33
C ASP A 34 -9.36 -3.96 -12.82
N ALA A 35 -8.31 -3.13 -12.82
CA ALA A 35 -6.94 -3.57 -13.11
C ALA A 35 -6.45 -4.65 -12.13
N CYS A 36 -6.71 -4.47 -10.83
CA CYS A 36 -6.37 -5.46 -9.81
C CYS A 36 -7.07 -6.80 -10.01
N ARG A 37 -8.30 -6.80 -10.51
CA ARG A 37 -9.03 -8.03 -10.86
C ARG A 37 -8.45 -8.69 -12.09
N GLU A 38 -8.10 -7.91 -13.12
CA GLU A 38 -7.49 -8.42 -14.34
C GLU A 38 -6.15 -9.10 -14.05
N TRP A 39 -5.25 -8.43 -13.34
CA TRP A 39 -3.98 -9.03 -12.89
C TRP A 39 -4.18 -10.29 -12.07
N GLY A 40 -5.18 -10.29 -11.16
CA GLY A 40 -5.50 -11.44 -10.34
C GLY A 40 -6.06 -12.64 -11.10
N ARG A 41 -6.59 -12.47 -12.31
CA ARG A 41 -7.03 -13.55 -13.22
C ARG A 41 -5.91 -14.03 -14.15
N GLY A 42 -4.79 -13.30 -14.21
CA GLY A 42 -3.64 -13.63 -15.04
C GLY A 42 -2.83 -14.82 -14.51
N PRO A 43 -1.68 -15.11 -15.14
CA PRO A 43 -0.84 -16.26 -14.82
C PRO A 43 -0.17 -16.17 -13.43
N PHE A 44 -0.13 -14.98 -12.82
CA PHE A 44 0.41 -14.75 -11.48
C PHE A 44 -0.68 -14.26 -10.51
N PRO A 45 -1.60 -15.14 -10.09
CA PRO A 45 -2.74 -14.76 -9.27
C PRO A 45 -2.32 -14.39 -7.84
N TYR A 46 -3.26 -13.76 -7.13
CA TYR A 46 -3.13 -13.52 -5.69
C TYR A 46 -2.85 -14.81 -4.93
N ARG A 47 -1.76 -14.83 -4.15
CA ARG A 47 -1.37 -15.97 -3.32
C ARG A 47 -1.21 -15.58 -1.87
N ARG A 48 -1.44 -16.53 -0.96
CA ARG A 48 -1.01 -16.39 0.43
C ARG A 48 0.46 -16.74 0.51
N THR A 49 1.26 -15.85 1.09
CA THR A 49 2.70 -16.07 1.25
C THR A 49 2.95 -16.98 2.45
N VAL A 50 3.73 -18.04 2.24
CA VAL A 50 4.27 -18.90 3.31
C VAL A 50 5.61 -18.30 3.74
N LEU A 51 5.72 -17.96 5.02
CA LEU A 51 6.95 -17.44 5.62
C LEU A 51 7.93 -18.60 5.90
N PRO A 52 9.25 -18.36 5.98
CA PRO A 52 10.23 -19.42 6.23
C PRO A 52 9.99 -20.26 7.50
N GLY A 53 9.32 -19.69 8.50
CA GLY A 53 8.91 -20.40 9.72
C GLY A 53 7.60 -21.20 9.60
N GLY A 54 7.06 -21.39 8.39
CA GLY A 54 5.82 -22.14 8.13
C GLY A 54 4.52 -21.36 8.34
N GLY A 55 4.57 -20.17 8.96
CA GLY A 55 3.42 -19.30 9.11
C GLY A 55 2.90 -18.78 7.77
N VAL A 56 1.58 -18.80 7.57
CA VAL A 56 0.93 -18.35 6.32
C VAL A 56 0.29 -16.99 6.53
N MET A 57 0.63 -16.02 5.68
CA MET A 57 0.01 -14.71 5.69
C MET A 57 -1.48 -14.81 5.36
N SER A 58 -2.33 -14.18 6.17
CA SER A 58 -3.78 -14.11 5.92
C SER A 58 -4.12 -13.23 4.70
N VAL A 59 -3.26 -12.25 4.41
CA VAL A 59 -3.29 -11.39 3.23
C VAL A 59 -2.92 -12.20 1.99
N ARG A 60 -3.61 -11.93 0.88
CA ARG A 60 -3.24 -12.46 -0.42
C ARG A 60 -2.55 -11.36 -1.21
N SER A 61 -1.43 -11.66 -1.83
CA SER A 61 -0.64 -10.65 -2.55
C SER A 61 -0.31 -11.09 -3.97
N LEU A 62 -0.19 -10.13 -4.87
CA LEU A 62 0.45 -10.28 -6.17
C LEU A 62 1.45 -9.13 -6.38
N CYS A 63 2.40 -9.31 -7.30
CA CYS A 63 3.43 -8.32 -7.60
C CYS A 63 3.35 -7.92 -9.08
N LEU A 64 3.53 -6.63 -9.34
CA LEU A 64 3.81 -6.07 -10.65
C LEU A 64 5.28 -5.60 -10.67
N GLY A 65 5.93 -5.68 -11.82
CA GLY A 65 7.36 -5.46 -11.95
C GLY A 65 8.17 -6.55 -11.24
N ARG A 66 9.20 -6.14 -10.49
CA ARG A 66 10.04 -7.08 -9.72
C ARG A 66 9.20 -7.86 -8.71
N GLN A 67 9.46 -9.16 -8.60
CA GLN A 67 8.71 -10.04 -7.73
C GLN A 67 9.29 -10.06 -6.32
N TRP A 68 8.46 -9.71 -5.33
CA TRP A 68 8.80 -9.92 -3.92
C TRP A 68 8.48 -11.36 -3.50
N VAL A 69 9.42 -11.98 -2.79
CA VAL A 69 9.24 -13.18 -1.98
C VAL A 69 9.73 -12.87 -0.57
N PRO A 70 9.38 -13.67 0.46
CA PRO A 70 9.84 -13.40 1.82
C PRO A 70 11.33 -13.04 1.89
N TYR A 71 11.59 -11.80 2.32
CA TYR A 71 12.93 -11.24 2.57
C TYR A 71 13.82 -10.97 1.35
N ARG A 72 13.30 -11.00 0.11
CA ARG A 72 14.05 -10.55 -1.07
C ARG A 72 13.18 -10.26 -2.28
N TYR A 73 13.71 -9.44 -3.19
CA TYR A 73 13.22 -9.34 -4.56
C TYR A 73 13.94 -10.37 -5.45
N LEU A 74 13.20 -10.91 -6.42
CA LEU A 74 13.74 -11.72 -7.51
C LEU A 74 14.01 -10.82 -8.73
N ASP A 75 14.98 -11.22 -9.55
CA ASP A 75 15.26 -10.57 -10.84
C ASP A 75 14.19 -10.88 -11.90
N SER A 76 13.35 -11.88 -11.65
CA SER A 76 12.21 -12.21 -12.50
C SER A 76 11.09 -11.17 -12.39
N VAL A 77 10.62 -10.71 -13.54
CA VAL A 77 9.39 -9.93 -13.68
C VAL A 77 8.25 -10.91 -13.98
N GLY A 78 7.19 -10.84 -13.18
CA GLY A 78 5.99 -11.65 -13.39
C GLY A 78 4.99 -10.93 -14.30
N LEU A 79 4.26 -10.00 -13.70
CA LEU A 79 3.39 -9.07 -14.41
C LEU A 79 4.13 -7.76 -14.62
N GLU A 80 3.96 -7.11 -15.76
CA GLU A 80 4.54 -5.79 -16.00
C GLU A 80 3.96 -4.74 -15.05
N LEU A 81 4.78 -3.78 -14.64
CA LEU A 81 4.32 -2.58 -13.95
C LEU A 81 3.90 -1.53 -14.99
N PRO A 82 2.60 -1.21 -15.14
CA PRO A 82 2.17 -0.32 -16.21
C PRO A 82 2.69 1.10 -16.01
N GLY A 83 3.11 1.76 -17.09
CA GLY A 83 3.63 3.13 -17.04
C GLY A 83 2.66 4.15 -16.43
N TRP A 84 1.35 3.98 -16.61
CA TRP A 84 0.36 4.84 -15.97
C TRP A 84 0.33 4.69 -14.44
N LEU A 85 0.66 3.51 -13.91
CA LEU A 85 0.74 3.29 -12.47
C LEU A 85 2.04 3.89 -11.91
N VAL A 86 3.13 3.86 -12.68
CA VAL A 86 4.37 4.60 -12.37
C VAL A 86 4.10 6.11 -12.29
N SER A 87 3.38 6.68 -13.27
CA SER A 87 2.99 8.09 -13.25
C SER A 87 2.14 8.43 -12.03
N LEU A 88 1.16 7.60 -11.68
CA LEU A 88 0.34 7.78 -10.47
C LEU A 88 1.20 7.75 -9.18
N GLY A 89 2.23 6.89 -9.14
CA GLY A 89 3.20 6.88 -8.04
C GLY A 89 3.97 8.19 -7.91
N ARG A 90 4.38 8.79 -9.03
CA ARG A 90 5.05 10.11 -9.04
C ARG A 90 4.12 11.22 -8.59
N GLU A 91 2.88 11.23 -9.07
CA GLU A 91 1.84 12.18 -8.63
C GLU A 91 1.62 12.07 -7.11
N ALA A 92 1.58 10.86 -6.56
CA ALA A 92 1.42 10.63 -5.13
C ALA A 92 2.60 11.16 -4.30
N VAL A 93 3.85 11.00 -4.77
CA VAL A 93 5.02 11.58 -4.08
C VAL A 93 5.00 13.11 -4.17
N ALA A 94 4.65 13.66 -5.33
CA ALA A 94 4.51 15.10 -5.51
C ALA A 94 3.41 15.70 -4.61
N GLU A 95 2.28 15.00 -4.43
CA GLU A 95 1.25 15.39 -3.47
C GLU A 95 1.79 15.41 -2.03
N ALA A 96 2.56 14.40 -1.65
CA ALA A 96 3.06 14.29 -0.29
C ALA A 96 4.14 15.34 0.03
N TYR A 97 5.07 15.57 -0.91
CA TYR A 97 6.32 16.31 -0.67
C TYR A 97 6.50 17.58 -1.51
N GLY A 98 5.56 17.90 -2.40
CA GLY A 98 5.60 19.06 -3.30
C GLY A 98 6.28 18.80 -4.65
N GLU A 99 7.11 17.75 -4.73
CA GLU A 99 7.73 17.27 -5.97
C GLU A 99 7.96 15.76 -5.89
N HIS A 100 8.11 15.09 -7.04
CA HIS A 100 8.32 13.64 -7.06
C HIS A 100 9.79 13.24 -6.86
N GLY A 101 10.74 14.19 -6.90
CA GLY A 101 12.16 13.94 -6.58
C GLY A 101 12.83 12.82 -7.40
N GLY A 102 12.41 12.62 -8.66
CA GLY A 102 12.92 11.55 -9.51
C GLY A 102 12.37 10.14 -9.20
N PHE A 103 11.40 9.99 -8.30
CA PHE A 103 10.81 8.69 -7.93
C PHE A 103 10.46 7.84 -9.15
N ALA A 104 11.03 6.64 -9.24
CA ALA A 104 10.88 5.75 -10.38
C ALA A 104 10.56 4.33 -9.87
N PRO A 105 9.32 4.09 -9.40
CA PRO A 105 8.96 2.77 -8.89
C PRO A 105 9.06 1.71 -9.99
N ASP A 106 9.72 0.61 -9.67
CA ASP A 106 9.96 -0.56 -10.53
C ASP A 106 9.21 -1.81 -10.03
N THR A 107 8.51 -1.68 -8.91
CA THR A 107 7.63 -2.72 -8.36
C THR A 107 6.39 -2.11 -7.73
N ALA A 108 5.29 -2.86 -7.81
CA ALA A 108 4.11 -2.62 -6.99
C ALA A 108 3.63 -3.92 -6.35
N LEU A 109 3.41 -3.89 -5.05
CA LEU A 109 2.79 -4.98 -4.31
C LEU A 109 1.30 -4.69 -4.12
N VAL A 110 0.46 -5.57 -4.64
CA VAL A 110 -1.00 -5.47 -4.46
C VAL A 110 -1.43 -6.47 -3.39
N ASN A 111 -1.95 -5.95 -2.28
CA ASN A 111 -2.38 -6.71 -1.12
C ASN A 111 -3.91 -6.71 -1.04
N PHE A 112 -4.52 -7.89 -1.06
CA PHE A 112 -5.94 -8.10 -0.79
C PHE A 112 -6.15 -8.63 0.64
N TYR A 113 -6.99 -7.92 1.38
CA TYR A 113 -7.42 -8.25 2.72
C TYR A 113 -8.90 -8.67 2.69
N ALA A 114 -9.16 -9.93 3.04
CA ALA A 114 -10.50 -10.36 3.44
C ALA A 114 -10.83 -9.82 4.85
N SER A 115 -12.08 -9.97 5.30
CA SER A 115 -12.59 -9.39 6.55
C SER A 115 -11.69 -9.60 7.79
N GLU A 116 -11.11 -10.81 7.94
CA GLU A 116 -10.27 -11.18 9.09
C GLU A 116 -8.75 -11.06 8.81
N ALA A 117 -8.38 -10.61 7.60
CA ALA A 117 -6.99 -10.53 7.22
C ALA A 117 -6.29 -9.37 7.94
N ARG A 118 -5.09 -9.64 8.44
CA ARG A 118 -4.24 -8.68 9.16
C ARG A 118 -2.80 -8.81 8.71
N MET A 119 -2.05 -7.73 8.91
CA MET A 119 -0.63 -7.67 8.63
C MET A 119 0.08 -7.12 9.87
N GLY A 120 0.97 -7.93 10.46
CA GLY A 120 1.75 -7.52 11.62
C GLY A 120 2.71 -6.37 11.30
N MET A 121 3.24 -5.75 12.35
CA MET A 121 4.28 -4.73 12.21
C MET A 121 5.47 -5.31 11.44
N HIS A 122 5.81 -4.72 10.30
CA HIS A 122 6.93 -5.11 9.45
C HIS A 122 7.57 -3.85 8.88
N GLN A 123 8.73 -4.00 8.26
CA GLN A 123 9.43 -2.93 7.58
C GLN A 123 9.66 -3.37 6.14
N ASP A 124 9.49 -2.44 5.20
CA ASP A 124 9.88 -2.63 3.81
C ASP A 124 11.37 -2.37 3.73
N ARG A 125 12.19 -3.43 3.84
CA ARG A 125 13.66 -3.35 3.99
C ARG A 125 14.42 -4.06 2.86
N GLU A 126 13.71 -4.76 1.99
CA GLU A 126 14.31 -5.55 0.91
C GLU A 126 14.78 -4.67 -0.27
N GLU A 127 14.44 -3.39 -0.29
CA GLU A 127 14.94 -2.43 -1.29
C GLU A 127 16.34 -1.88 -0.93
N ARG A 128 17.16 -1.62 -1.95
CA ARG A 128 18.42 -0.86 -1.85
C ARG A 128 18.20 0.66 -1.94
N SER A 129 17.11 1.10 -2.59
CA SER A 129 16.78 2.52 -2.72
C SER A 129 16.20 3.11 -1.43
N GLY A 130 16.60 4.34 -1.12
CA GLY A 130 16.00 5.16 -0.05
C GLY A 130 14.74 5.92 -0.49
N ALA A 131 14.30 5.74 -1.73
CA ALA A 131 13.08 6.34 -2.30
C ALA A 131 11.83 6.02 -1.46
N PRO A 132 10.82 6.91 -1.41
CA PRO A 132 9.63 6.72 -0.59
C PRO A 132 8.81 5.49 -0.97
N VAL A 133 7.99 5.04 -0.03
CA VAL A 133 6.92 4.06 -0.26
C VAL A 133 5.61 4.80 -0.45
N VAL A 134 4.92 4.53 -1.56
CA VAL A 134 3.59 5.05 -1.86
C VAL A 134 2.57 3.96 -1.61
N SER A 135 1.53 4.24 -0.81
CA SER A 135 0.49 3.28 -0.44
C SER A 135 -0.90 3.85 -0.73
N LEU A 136 -1.63 3.20 -1.65
CA LEU A 136 -3.00 3.55 -2.03
C LEU A 136 -3.98 2.59 -1.37
N SER A 137 -5.07 3.11 -0.80
CA SER A 137 -6.10 2.30 -0.13
C SER A 137 -7.42 2.28 -0.93
N LEU A 138 -8.03 1.10 -1.08
CA LEU A 138 -9.27 0.90 -1.82
C LEU A 138 -10.18 -0.08 -1.05
N GLY A 139 -11.48 0.20 -1.01
CA GLY A 139 -12.48 -0.65 -0.37
C GLY A 139 -12.59 -0.44 1.14
N ASP A 140 -12.68 -1.54 1.89
CA ASP A 140 -12.95 -1.49 3.32
C ASP A 140 -11.87 -0.68 4.07
N ARG A 141 -12.31 0.15 5.01
CA ARG A 141 -11.44 0.94 5.89
C ARG A 141 -10.56 0.02 6.72
N CYS A 142 -9.39 0.50 7.12
CA CYS A 142 -8.52 -0.21 8.06
C CYS A 142 -7.90 0.71 9.10
N VAL A 143 -7.50 0.12 10.22
CA VAL A 143 -6.49 0.72 11.09
C VAL A 143 -5.12 0.42 10.48
N PHE A 144 -4.42 1.47 10.08
CA PHE A 144 -3.01 1.41 9.70
C PHE A 144 -2.16 1.88 10.87
N ARG A 145 -1.31 0.99 11.38
CA ARG A 145 -0.41 1.29 12.50
C ARG A 145 0.94 1.70 11.93
N PHE A 146 1.34 2.94 12.17
CA PHE A 146 2.61 3.50 11.71
C PHE A 146 3.54 3.76 12.89
N GLY A 147 4.66 3.03 12.94
CA GLY A 147 5.64 3.05 14.02
C GLY A 147 6.90 3.86 13.68
N ASN A 148 8.04 3.32 14.07
CA ASN A 148 9.36 3.91 13.93
C ASN A 148 10.36 2.90 13.36
N ALA A 149 11.59 3.34 13.08
CA ALA A 149 12.63 2.49 12.51
C ALA A 149 13.32 1.57 13.53
N GLU A 150 13.19 1.83 14.84
CA GLU A 150 13.92 1.12 15.90
C GLU A 150 13.35 -0.26 16.17
N GLY A 151 12.02 -0.42 16.08
CA GLY A 151 11.41 -1.73 16.30
C GLY A 151 9.89 -1.78 16.12
N ARG A 152 9.34 -2.97 16.39
CA ARG A 152 7.91 -3.30 16.22
C ARG A 152 7.02 -2.78 17.37
N GLY A 153 7.63 -2.26 18.43
CA GLY A 153 6.97 -1.76 19.64
C GLY A 153 6.47 -0.32 19.51
N ARG A 154 6.08 0.27 20.65
CA ARG A 154 5.76 1.70 20.75
C ARG A 154 7.05 2.55 20.68
N PRO A 155 6.97 3.84 20.30
CA PRO A 155 5.76 4.56 19.90
C PRO A 155 5.28 4.22 18.48
N TYR A 156 3.97 4.17 18.30
CA TYR A 156 3.30 4.12 17.00
C TYR A 156 2.04 4.99 17.03
N ARG A 157 1.59 5.40 15.85
CA ARG A 157 0.34 6.12 15.61
C ARG A 157 -0.58 5.25 14.76
N ASP A 158 -1.80 5.06 15.23
CA ASP A 158 -2.85 4.42 14.44
C ASP A 158 -3.56 5.50 13.60
N VAL A 159 -3.68 5.22 12.31
CA VAL A 159 -4.33 6.07 11.30
C VAL A 159 -5.42 5.27 10.64
N GLU A 160 -6.64 5.80 10.57
CA GLU A 160 -7.71 5.16 9.80
C GLU A 160 -7.53 5.51 8.31
N LEU A 161 -7.31 4.48 7.49
CA LEU A 161 -7.25 4.62 6.03
C LEU A 161 -8.56 4.13 5.44
N ALA A 162 -9.19 4.97 4.63
CA ALA A 162 -10.41 4.65 3.89
C ALA A 162 -10.16 4.52 2.38
N SER A 163 -11.19 4.10 1.64
CA SER A 163 -11.12 4.02 0.19
C SER A 163 -10.78 5.37 -0.42
N GLY A 164 -9.76 5.39 -1.27
CA GLY A 164 -9.25 6.58 -1.94
C GLY A 164 -8.12 7.31 -1.20
N ASP A 165 -7.78 6.88 0.01
CA ASP A 165 -6.69 7.51 0.76
C ASP A 165 -5.32 7.17 0.18
N LEU A 166 -4.45 8.18 0.20
CA LEU A 166 -3.04 8.08 -0.07
C LEU A 166 -2.25 8.15 1.24
N PHE A 167 -1.26 7.27 1.39
CA PHE A 167 -0.26 7.37 2.45
C PHE A 167 1.14 7.23 1.83
N VAL A 168 2.02 8.19 2.07
CA VAL A 168 3.40 8.16 1.57
C VAL A 168 4.36 8.28 2.75
N PHE A 169 5.38 7.43 2.80
CA PHE A 169 6.44 7.54 3.79
C PHE A 169 7.83 7.35 3.19
N GLY A 170 8.75 8.25 3.53
CA GLY A 170 10.11 8.33 3.01
C GLY A 170 11.00 9.13 3.96
N GLY A 171 12.21 9.48 3.52
CA GLY A 171 13.15 10.24 4.33
C GLY A 171 13.36 9.62 5.72
N PRO A 172 13.18 10.39 6.83
CA PRO A 172 13.31 9.87 8.19
C PRO A 172 12.39 8.68 8.51
N SER A 173 11.26 8.58 7.81
CA SER A 173 10.24 7.54 8.01
C SER A 173 10.33 6.38 7.01
N ARG A 174 11.28 6.39 6.06
CA ARG A 174 11.39 5.37 4.99
C ARG A 174 11.44 3.93 5.53
N TRP A 175 12.06 3.76 6.68
CA TRP A 175 12.30 2.47 7.32
C TRP A 175 11.39 2.23 8.53
N ALA A 176 10.28 2.96 8.65
CA ALA A 176 9.36 2.80 9.77
C ALA A 176 8.66 1.44 9.73
N HIS A 177 8.59 0.77 10.88
CA HIS A 177 7.75 -0.39 11.05
C HIS A 177 6.28 0.02 10.93
N HIS A 178 5.49 -0.73 10.18
CA HIS A 178 4.07 -0.47 10.00
C HIS A 178 3.26 -1.74 9.78
N GLY A 179 1.94 -1.66 9.89
CA GLY A 179 1.09 -2.82 9.72
C GLY A 179 -0.39 -2.47 9.66
N VAL A 180 -1.21 -3.49 9.44
CA VAL A 180 -2.67 -3.40 9.37
C VAL A 180 -3.23 -4.34 10.44
N PRO A 181 -3.38 -3.89 11.70
CA PRO A 181 -3.92 -4.72 12.76
C PRO A 181 -5.40 -5.08 12.57
N ARG A 182 -6.17 -4.25 11.85
CA ARG A 182 -7.62 -4.43 11.69
C ARG A 182 -8.15 -3.87 10.37
N VAL A 183 -9.04 -4.60 9.74
CA VAL A 183 -9.92 -4.15 8.64
C VAL A 183 -11.35 -4.03 9.19
N PHE A 184 -12.13 -3.07 8.67
CA PHE A 184 -13.53 -2.84 9.03
C PHE A 184 -14.44 -3.31 7.87
N PRO A 185 -14.97 -4.54 7.93
CA PRO A 185 -15.72 -5.11 6.80
C PRO A 185 -17.00 -4.34 6.49
N GLY A 186 -17.35 -4.25 5.21
CA GLY A 186 -18.61 -3.63 4.76
C GLY A 186 -18.63 -2.11 4.88
N THR A 187 -17.45 -1.48 4.89
CA THR A 187 -17.31 -0.02 4.90
C THR A 187 -16.95 0.54 3.53
N ALA A 188 -16.63 -0.30 2.55
CA ALA A 188 -16.50 0.09 1.17
C ALA A 188 -17.82 0.60 0.58
N GLU A 189 -17.75 1.65 -0.25
CA GLU A 189 -18.88 2.11 -1.05
C GLU A 189 -19.31 1.00 -2.03
N PRO A 190 -20.58 0.52 -2.01
CA PRO A 190 -21.02 -0.58 -2.86
C PRO A 190 -20.76 -0.36 -4.35
N ALA A 191 -20.84 0.89 -4.84
CA ALA A 191 -20.59 1.22 -6.23
C ALA A 191 -19.13 0.97 -6.68
N LEU A 192 -18.18 0.84 -5.75
CA LEU A 192 -16.80 0.44 -6.06
C LEU A 192 -16.72 -1.02 -6.53
N GLY A 193 -17.71 -1.83 -6.16
CA GLY A 193 -17.81 -3.26 -6.50
C GLY A 193 -16.80 -4.15 -5.77
N LEU A 194 -16.00 -3.62 -4.85
CA LEU A 194 -15.01 -4.37 -4.09
C LEU A 194 -15.60 -4.85 -2.76
N ARG A 195 -15.49 -6.15 -2.46
CA ARG A 195 -15.72 -6.70 -1.11
C ARG A 195 -14.38 -7.02 -0.46
N GLY A 196 -14.09 -6.41 0.68
CA GLY A 196 -12.78 -6.42 1.32
C GLY A 196 -11.97 -5.16 1.02
N ARG A 197 -10.68 -5.22 1.31
CA ARG A 197 -9.74 -4.11 1.09
C ARG A 197 -8.64 -4.49 0.13
N LEU A 198 -8.32 -3.58 -0.79
CA LEU A 198 -7.12 -3.62 -1.60
C LEU A 198 -6.15 -2.52 -1.14
N ASN A 199 -4.88 -2.82 -1.24
CA ASN A 199 -3.81 -1.86 -1.10
C ASN A 199 -2.79 -2.06 -2.21
N ILE A 200 -2.41 -0.96 -2.87
CA ILE A 200 -1.38 -0.96 -3.89
C ILE A 200 -0.21 -0.17 -3.33
N THR A 201 0.94 -0.82 -3.17
CA THR A 201 2.14 -0.22 -2.63
C THR A 201 3.21 -0.14 -3.70
N LEU A 202 3.54 1.06 -4.17
CA LEU A 202 4.61 1.29 -5.15
C LEU A 202 5.93 1.56 -4.46
N ARG A 203 7.00 0.96 -4.98
CA ARG A 203 8.35 1.09 -4.44
C ARG A 203 9.36 1.12 -5.57
N GLU A 204 10.49 1.73 -5.28
CA GLU A 204 11.68 1.67 -6.11
C GLU A 204 12.68 0.76 -5.40
N THR A 205 13.07 -0.35 -6.03
CA THR A 205 13.95 -1.32 -5.39
C THR A 205 15.41 -0.88 -5.39
N GLY A 206 15.88 -0.12 -6.39
CA GLY A 206 17.29 0.21 -6.56
C GLY A 206 18.18 -1.01 -6.84
N ILE A 207 17.59 -2.12 -7.29
CA ILE A 207 18.32 -3.33 -7.69
C ILE A 207 18.70 -3.18 -9.17
N PRO A 208 19.95 -3.51 -9.57
CA PRO A 208 20.40 -3.47 -10.96
C PRO A 208 19.56 -4.31 -11.92
#